data_AF-A0A852U3W1-F1
#
_entry.id   AF-A0A852U3W1-F1
#
_cell.length_a   1.000
_cell.length_b   1.000
_cell.length_c   1.000
_cell.angle_alpha   90.00
_cell.angle_beta   90.00
_cell.angle_gamma   90.00
#
_symmetry.space_group_name_H-M   'P 1'
#
loop_
_entity.id
_entity.type
_entity.pdbx_description
1 polymer ?
#
loop_
_entity_poly.entity_id
_entity_poly.type
_entity_poly.pdbx_seq_one_letter_code
_entity_poly.pdbx_strand_id
1 'polypeptide(L)'
;MLFPPRAVRGVRVHYARPSCQGGTADVSVDFEPLPDGAPGFEFVDAVDWSRSADDAVPPEELRDCADAVGEGVLLTLSGVPWTEMVLSAPGTVRGHRFRFPPGDADAPGTFAHALARGVPLLGEADRPLIATRVVLRRARHSIIDSFPGVFRRAGHQAARKAISRTDGLPFTLAPGDRA
;
A
#
# COMPACT_ATOMS: atom_id res chain seq x y z
N MET A 1 5.26 -4.13 -19.61
CA MET A 1 3.90 -4.69 -19.46
C MET A 1 3.15 -3.91 -18.39
N LEU A 2 1.82 -3.86 -18.45
CA LEU A 2 1.00 -3.19 -17.41
C LEU A 2 0.75 -4.15 -16.24
N PHE A 3 0.89 -3.66 -15.01
CA PHE A 3 0.53 -4.40 -13.80
C PHE A 3 -0.79 -3.89 -13.19
N PRO A 4 -1.70 -4.78 -12.76
CA PRO A 4 -1.68 -6.22 -13.01
C PRO A 4 -2.29 -6.54 -14.40
N PRO A 5 -1.87 -7.63 -15.08
CA PRO A 5 -2.43 -8.01 -16.38
C PRO A 5 -3.85 -8.60 -16.27
N ARG A 6 -4.24 -9.05 -15.07
CA ARG A 6 -5.57 -9.55 -14.70
C ARG A 6 -5.76 -9.36 -13.20
N ALA A 7 -7.00 -9.35 -12.73
CA ALA A 7 -7.26 -9.15 -11.32
C ALA A 7 -6.60 -10.23 -10.43
N VAL A 8 -5.87 -9.79 -9.39
CA VAL A 8 -5.30 -10.62 -8.35
C VAL A 8 -6.11 -10.39 -7.07
N ARG A 9 -6.91 -11.38 -6.68
CA ARG A 9 -7.86 -11.28 -5.57
C ARG A 9 -7.34 -11.91 -4.28
N GLY A 10 -7.84 -11.44 -3.15
CA GLY A 10 -7.64 -12.07 -1.84
C GLY A 10 -6.17 -12.17 -1.45
N VAL A 11 -5.37 -11.12 -1.71
CA VAL A 11 -4.00 -11.05 -1.24
C VAL A 11 -4.04 -10.72 0.25
N ARG A 12 -3.93 -11.75 1.09
CA ARG A 12 -3.89 -11.61 2.54
C ARG A 12 -2.47 -11.46 3.06
N VAL A 13 -2.28 -10.50 3.96
CA VAL A 13 -1.03 -10.26 4.67
C VAL A 13 -1.34 -10.16 6.15
N HIS A 14 -0.63 -10.96 6.93
CA HIS A 14 -0.54 -10.81 8.36
C HIS A 14 0.88 -10.37 8.67
N TYR A 15 1.07 -9.06 8.86
CA TYR A 15 2.33 -8.50 9.30
C TYR A 15 2.31 -8.51 10.83
N ALA A 16 3.33 -9.13 11.44
CA ALA A 16 3.53 -9.10 12.87
C ALA A 16 5.03 -8.95 13.15
N ARG A 17 5.40 -7.95 13.95
CA ARG A 17 6.78 -7.81 14.44
C ARG A 17 6.82 -8.07 15.93
N PRO A 18 7.45 -9.17 16.41
CA PRO A 18 7.54 -9.47 17.82
C PRO A 18 8.72 -8.69 18.43
N SER A 19 8.55 -7.40 18.65
CA SER A 19 9.51 -6.60 19.43
C SER A 19 8.78 -5.58 20.30
N CYS A 20 9.46 -4.98 21.27
CA CYS A 20 8.90 -3.95 22.17
C CYS A 20 8.48 -2.64 21.46
N GLN A 21 8.88 -2.46 20.20
CA GLN A 21 8.39 -1.44 19.26
C GLN A 21 7.78 -2.11 18.02
N GLY A 22 7.28 -3.32 18.23
CA GLY A 22 6.62 -4.15 17.25
C GLY A 22 5.19 -3.70 17.03
N GLY A 23 4.54 -4.34 16.08
CA GLY A 23 3.14 -4.06 15.81
C GLY A 23 2.57 -5.06 14.83
N THR A 24 1.26 -5.04 14.67
CA THR A 24 0.53 -5.98 13.84
C THR A 24 -0.42 -5.27 12.88
N ALA A 25 -0.54 -5.84 11.69
CA ALA A 25 -1.52 -5.45 10.69
C ALA A 25 -2.00 -6.71 9.94
N ASP A 26 -3.31 -6.93 9.92
CA ASP A 26 -3.94 -7.97 9.12
C ASP A 26 -4.79 -7.30 8.03
N VAL A 27 -4.40 -7.49 6.77
CA VAL A 27 -5.08 -6.87 5.63
C VAL A 27 -5.37 -7.87 4.52
N SER A 28 -6.45 -7.62 3.78
CA SER A 28 -6.74 -8.28 2.52
C SER A 28 -6.90 -7.23 1.42
N VAL A 29 -6.13 -7.40 0.35
CA VAL A 29 -6.11 -6.46 -0.77
C VAL A 29 -6.41 -7.20 -2.07
N ASP A 30 -7.18 -6.56 -2.93
CA ASP A 30 -7.32 -6.96 -4.33
C ASP A 30 -6.56 -5.98 -5.22
N PHE A 31 -5.98 -6.50 -6.30
CA PHE A 31 -5.34 -5.71 -7.35
C PHE A 31 -6.14 -5.93 -8.63
N GLU A 32 -6.69 -4.87 -9.19
CA GLU A 32 -7.47 -4.89 -10.43
C GLU A 32 -6.73 -4.08 -11.50
N PRO A 33 -6.74 -4.50 -12.77
CA PRO A 33 -6.31 -3.62 -13.85
C PRO A 33 -7.20 -2.37 -13.86
N LEU A 34 -6.62 -1.20 -14.12
CA LEU A 34 -7.42 0.00 -14.35
C LEU A 34 -8.27 -0.16 -15.64
N PRO A 35 -9.48 0.42 -15.66
CA PRO A 35 -10.29 0.50 -16.87
C PRO A 35 -9.46 1.08 -18.03
N ASP A 36 -9.67 0.54 -19.23
CA ASP A 36 -9.05 1.00 -20.48
C ASP A 36 -7.52 0.88 -20.56
N GLY A 37 -6.86 0.27 -19.56
CA GLY A 37 -5.40 0.07 -19.54
C GLY A 37 -4.59 1.35 -19.36
N ALA A 38 -5.24 2.44 -18.95
CA ALA A 38 -4.57 3.71 -18.68
C ALA A 38 -3.54 3.53 -17.54
N PRO A 39 -2.30 4.02 -17.71
CA PRO A 39 -1.33 4.02 -16.63
C PRO A 39 -1.86 4.90 -15.49
N GLY A 40 -1.81 4.37 -14.27
CA GLY A 40 -2.47 4.97 -13.13
C GLY A 40 -2.36 4.12 -11.87
N PHE A 41 -2.55 4.77 -10.73
CA PHE A 41 -2.76 4.11 -9.45
C PHE A 41 -4.01 4.67 -8.78
N GLU A 42 -4.97 3.80 -8.50
CA GLU A 42 -6.17 4.11 -7.72
C GLU A 42 -6.18 3.25 -6.46
N PHE A 43 -6.48 3.83 -5.30
CA PHE A 43 -6.68 3.08 -4.07
C PHE A 43 -8.10 3.30 -3.57
N VAL A 44 -8.77 2.20 -3.22
CA VAL A 44 -10.13 2.19 -2.71
C VAL A 44 -10.11 1.53 -1.35
N ASP A 45 -10.39 2.32 -0.31
CA ASP A 45 -10.71 1.77 1.00
C ASP A 45 -12.17 1.25 0.98
N ALA A 46 -12.32 -0.07 0.95
CA ALA A 46 -13.60 -0.76 1.00
C ALA A 46 -13.79 -1.50 2.33
N VAL A 47 -13.04 -1.15 3.37
CA VAL A 47 -13.13 -1.76 4.69
C VAL A 47 -14.35 -1.22 5.43
N ASP A 48 -15.12 -2.13 6.02
CA ASP A 48 -16.09 -1.78 7.04
C ASP A 48 -15.38 -1.65 8.40
N TRP A 49 -14.81 -0.47 8.65
CA TRP A 49 -14.01 -0.20 9.84
C TRP A 49 -14.79 -0.36 11.15
N SER A 50 -16.12 -0.21 11.12
CA SER A 50 -16.99 -0.41 12.29
C SER A 50 -16.95 -1.83 12.86
N ARG A 51 -16.49 -2.81 12.06
CA ARG A 51 -16.37 -4.23 12.47
C ARG A 51 -14.91 -4.69 12.60
N SER A 52 -13.98 -3.81 12.32
CA SER A 52 -12.58 -4.13 12.00
C SER A 52 -11.58 -3.41 12.90
N ALA A 53 -12.06 -2.46 13.71
CA ALA A 53 -11.27 -1.75 14.70
C ALA A 53 -11.90 -1.88 16.08
N ASP A 54 -11.10 -1.67 17.12
CA ASP A 54 -11.61 -1.38 18.46
C ASP A 54 -12.42 -0.07 18.45
N ASP A 55 -13.53 -0.03 19.19
CA ASP A 55 -14.43 1.15 19.26
C ASP A 55 -13.72 2.43 19.75
N ALA A 56 -12.58 2.29 20.42
CA ALA A 56 -11.78 3.40 20.93
C ALA A 56 -10.83 4.01 19.88
N VAL A 57 -10.66 3.40 18.70
CA VAL A 57 -9.77 3.92 17.65
C VAL A 57 -10.48 5.06 16.92
N PRO A 58 -9.88 6.26 16.87
CA PRO A 58 -10.52 7.37 16.20
C PRO A 58 -10.49 7.20 14.67
N PRO A 59 -11.51 7.68 13.92
CA PRO A 59 -11.62 7.44 12.48
C PRO A 59 -10.44 7.95 11.65
N GLU A 60 -9.77 9.02 12.08
CA GLU A 60 -8.58 9.55 11.43
C GLU A 60 -7.41 8.56 11.47
N GLU A 61 -7.24 7.82 12.56
CA GLU A 61 -6.16 6.83 12.70
C GLU A 61 -6.41 5.62 11.78
N LEU A 62 -7.69 5.22 11.64
CA LEU A 62 -8.09 4.17 10.70
C LEU A 62 -7.86 4.59 9.25
N ARG A 63 -8.16 5.85 8.93
CA ARG A 63 -7.87 6.44 7.62
C ARG A 63 -6.37 6.51 7.34
N ASP A 64 -5.56 6.94 8.30
CA ASP A 64 -4.10 6.96 8.19
C ASP A 64 -3.54 5.55 7.97
N CYS A 65 -4.11 4.54 8.63
CA CYS A 65 -3.74 3.14 8.41
C CYS A 65 -4.14 2.64 7.02
N ALA A 66 -5.34 2.99 6.53
CA ALA A 66 -5.76 2.65 5.17
C ALA A 66 -4.86 3.30 4.12
N ASP A 67 -4.60 4.59 4.24
CA ASP A 67 -3.73 5.36 3.35
C ASP A 67 -2.31 4.79 3.37
N ALA A 68 -1.82 4.39 4.54
CA ALA A 68 -0.52 3.73 4.66
C ALA A 68 -0.45 2.41 3.89
N VAL A 69 -1.52 1.58 3.85
CA VAL A 69 -1.55 0.40 2.97
C VAL A 69 -1.35 0.80 1.51
N GLY A 70 -2.11 1.80 1.05
CA GLY A 70 -2.00 2.33 -0.30
C GLY A 70 -0.57 2.82 -0.60
N GLU A 71 0.04 3.55 0.34
CA GLU A 71 1.40 4.09 0.22
C GLU A 71 2.41 2.95 0.05
N GLY A 72 2.33 1.94 0.91
CA GLY A 72 3.21 0.78 0.87
C GLY A 72 3.10 0.02 -0.46
N VAL A 73 1.88 -0.13 -0.98
CA VAL A 73 1.67 -0.73 -2.31
C VAL A 73 2.30 0.13 -3.40
N LEU A 74 1.99 1.43 -3.44
CA LEU A 74 2.46 2.35 -4.46
C LEU A 74 3.98 2.39 -4.52
N LEU A 75 4.63 2.57 -3.37
CA LEU A 75 6.10 2.63 -3.27
C LEU A 75 6.74 1.33 -3.77
N THR A 76 6.15 0.18 -3.44
CA THR A 76 6.65 -1.12 -3.85
C THR A 76 6.56 -1.32 -5.35
N LEU A 77 5.41 -1.00 -5.95
CA LEU A 77 5.21 -1.12 -7.39
C LEU A 77 6.08 -0.11 -8.17
N SER A 78 6.28 1.08 -7.60
CA SER A 78 7.21 2.09 -8.14
C SER A 78 8.67 1.69 -7.95
N GLY A 79 8.92 0.63 -7.18
CA GLY A 79 10.21 0.00 -7.02
C GLY A 79 11.17 0.74 -6.08
N VAL A 80 10.60 1.48 -5.14
CA VAL A 80 11.31 2.07 -4.01
C VAL A 80 11.94 0.95 -3.17
N PRO A 81 13.23 1.04 -2.83
CA PRO A 81 13.86 0.05 -1.96
C PRO A 81 13.19 0.00 -0.58
N TRP A 82 13.07 -1.22 -0.02
CA TRP A 82 12.53 -1.43 1.33
C TRP A 82 13.20 -0.55 2.40
N THR A 83 14.52 -0.39 2.33
CA THR A 83 15.30 0.43 3.27
C THR A 83 14.86 1.88 3.28
N GLU A 84 14.59 2.44 2.11
CA GLU A 84 14.12 3.83 1.98
C GLU A 84 12.69 3.97 2.49
N MET A 85 11.82 3.01 2.20
CA MET A 85 10.43 3.01 2.68
C MET A 85 10.32 2.87 4.20
N VAL A 86 11.19 2.09 4.85
CA VAL A 86 11.14 1.91 6.32
C VAL A 86 11.70 3.11 7.08
N LEU A 87 12.76 3.73 6.56
CA LEU A 87 13.44 4.85 7.21
C LEU A 87 12.76 6.19 6.96
N SER A 88 11.94 6.30 5.92
CA SER A 88 11.20 7.52 5.61
C SER A 88 9.95 7.65 6.47
N ALA A 89 9.66 8.87 6.93
CA ALA A 89 8.34 9.18 7.44
C ALA A 89 7.29 8.97 6.32
N PRO A 90 6.04 8.61 6.66
CA PRO A 90 4.94 8.62 5.69
C PRO A 90 4.94 9.92 4.88
N GLY A 91 4.96 9.81 3.55
CA GLY A 91 5.01 10.95 2.62
C GLY A 91 6.38 11.58 2.36
N THR A 92 7.51 11.05 2.89
CA THR A 92 8.84 11.70 2.75
C THR A 92 9.88 10.92 1.96
N VAL A 93 9.50 9.89 1.21
CA VAL A 93 10.43 9.05 0.41
C VAL A 93 11.20 9.93 -0.59
N ARG A 94 12.52 10.08 -0.38
CA ARG A 94 13.40 11.02 -1.11
C ARG A 94 14.01 10.35 -2.34
N GLY A 95 13.51 10.72 -3.52
CA GLY A 95 14.19 10.43 -4.80
C GLY A 95 13.27 9.95 -5.91
N HIS A 96 12.09 9.48 -5.57
CA HIS A 96 11.03 9.20 -6.53
C HIS A 96 10.16 10.46 -6.67
N ARG A 97 10.27 11.15 -7.81
CA ARG A 97 9.61 12.45 -8.04
C ARG A 97 8.11 12.28 -8.27
N PHE A 98 7.34 12.07 -7.20
CA PHE A 98 5.97 12.55 -7.15
C PHE A 98 6.02 13.97 -6.60
N ARG A 99 5.73 14.97 -7.44
CA ARG A 99 5.81 16.37 -7.01
C ARG A 99 4.61 16.66 -6.13
N PHE A 100 4.86 16.72 -4.83
CA PHE A 100 3.83 16.92 -3.85
C PHE A 100 4.05 18.19 -3.00
N PRO A 101 3.16 19.21 -3.02
CA PRO A 101 3.22 20.30 -2.05
C PRO A 101 2.82 19.81 -0.65
N PRO A 102 3.33 20.42 0.43
CA PRO A 102 2.88 20.14 1.78
C PRO A 102 1.52 20.79 2.03
N GLY A 103 0.57 20.02 2.57
CA GLY A 103 -0.70 20.54 3.11
C GLY A 103 -1.91 20.33 2.19
N ASP A 104 -2.99 19.86 2.80
CA ASP A 104 -4.31 19.50 2.26
C ASP A 104 -4.42 18.19 1.46
N ALA A 105 -5.26 17.28 1.95
CA ALA A 105 -5.57 15.99 1.31
C ALA A 105 -6.17 16.17 -0.10
N ASP A 106 -6.79 17.33 -0.38
CA ASP A 106 -7.34 17.68 -1.68
C ASP A 106 -6.38 18.51 -2.56
N ALA A 107 -5.26 18.99 -1.99
CA ALA A 107 -4.32 19.82 -2.72
C ALA A 107 -3.65 19.05 -3.86
N PRO A 108 -3.62 19.62 -5.08
CA PRO A 108 -2.92 19.02 -6.21
C PRO A 108 -1.48 18.63 -5.86
N GLY A 109 -1.24 17.32 -5.90
CA GLY A 109 0.01 16.75 -5.48
C GLY A 109 0.10 16.43 -3.99
N THR A 110 -0.87 15.80 -3.37
CA THR A 110 -0.59 14.99 -2.17
C THR A 110 -0.74 13.51 -2.51
N PHE A 111 -0.26 12.60 -1.65
CA PHE A 111 -0.54 11.19 -1.82
C PHE A 111 -2.06 10.93 -1.84
N ALA A 112 -2.83 11.57 -0.95
CA ALA A 112 -4.30 11.52 -0.95
C ALA A 112 -4.92 12.05 -2.26
N HIS A 113 -4.43 13.18 -2.80
CA HIS A 113 -4.84 13.68 -4.11
C HIS A 113 -4.47 12.71 -5.24
N ALA A 114 -3.32 12.04 -5.13
CA ALA A 114 -2.84 11.09 -6.11
C ALA A 114 -3.72 9.84 -6.17
N LEU A 115 -4.15 9.33 -5.01
CA LEU A 115 -5.10 8.24 -4.88
C LEU A 115 -6.46 8.61 -5.47
N ALA A 116 -6.94 9.82 -5.18
CA ALA A 116 -8.26 10.29 -5.62
C ALA A 116 -8.37 10.54 -7.13
N ARG A 117 -7.25 10.74 -7.83
CA ARG A 117 -7.22 11.18 -9.24
C ARG A 117 -6.62 10.20 -10.22
N GLY A 118 -6.08 9.06 -9.76
CA GLY A 118 -5.43 8.09 -10.64
C GLY A 118 -4.14 8.64 -11.24
N VAL A 119 -3.07 8.77 -10.43
CA VAL A 119 -1.82 9.37 -10.93
C VAL A 119 -1.14 8.48 -11.97
N PRO A 120 -0.82 9.00 -13.16
CA PRO A 120 -0.10 8.23 -14.17
C PRO A 120 1.32 7.94 -13.69
N LEU A 121 1.62 6.65 -13.53
CA LEU A 121 2.94 6.16 -13.15
C LEU A 121 3.66 5.68 -14.40
N LEU A 122 4.58 6.51 -14.89
CA LEU A 122 5.48 6.13 -15.97
C LEU A 122 6.53 5.16 -15.40
N GLY A 123 6.66 3.98 -16.00
CA GLY A 123 7.69 3.01 -15.62
C GLY A 123 9.09 3.50 -16.05
N GLU A 124 10.09 3.23 -15.22
CA GLU A 124 11.52 3.38 -15.53
C GLU A 124 12.17 1.98 -15.53
N ALA A 125 13.15 1.77 -16.41
CA ALA A 125 14.10 0.65 -16.44
C ALA A 125 13.52 -0.74 -16.04
N ASP A 126 12.95 -1.47 -17.01
CA ASP A 126 12.41 -2.84 -16.85
C ASP A 126 11.30 -3.03 -15.79
N ARG A 127 10.78 -1.95 -15.18
CA ARG A 127 9.62 -2.05 -14.30
C ARG A 127 8.31 -2.01 -15.08
N PRO A 128 7.27 -2.76 -14.66
CA PRO A 128 5.95 -2.68 -15.27
C PRO A 128 5.39 -1.26 -15.17
N LEU A 129 4.76 -0.77 -16.24
CA LEU A 129 3.87 0.38 -16.16
C LEU A 129 2.74 0.01 -15.18
N ILE A 130 2.44 0.86 -14.21
CA ILE A 130 1.41 0.56 -13.22
C ILE A 130 0.08 1.08 -13.78
N ALA A 131 -0.90 0.20 -13.89
CA ALA A 131 -2.29 0.52 -14.24
C ALA A 131 -3.18 -0.29 -13.30
N THR A 132 -3.12 0.04 -12.02
CA THR A 132 -3.75 -0.77 -10.98
C THR A 132 -4.73 0.04 -10.15
N ARG A 133 -5.90 -0.54 -9.94
CA ARG A 133 -6.78 -0.22 -8.81
C ARG A 133 -6.49 -1.20 -7.70
N VAL A 134 -6.28 -0.69 -6.50
CA VAL A 134 -5.99 -1.46 -5.29
C VAL A 134 -7.16 -1.30 -4.36
N VAL A 135 -7.83 -2.40 -4.03
CA VAL A 135 -9.02 -2.38 -3.17
C VAL A 135 -8.68 -3.02 -1.85
N LEU A 136 -8.62 -2.23 -0.78
CA LEU A 136 -8.50 -2.74 0.58
C LEU A 136 -9.85 -3.30 1.01
N ARG A 137 -9.95 -4.63 1.08
CA ARG A 137 -11.21 -5.35 1.36
C ARG A 137 -11.43 -5.63 2.83
N ARG A 138 -10.35 -5.83 3.57
CA ARG A 138 -10.34 -6.08 5.00
C ARG A 138 -9.10 -5.47 5.61
N ALA A 139 -9.25 -4.94 6.80
CA ALA A 139 -8.17 -4.58 7.69
C ALA A 139 -8.57 -4.93 9.12
N ARG A 140 -7.61 -5.14 10.01
CA ARG A 140 -7.82 -5.20 11.46
C ARG A 140 -6.88 -4.24 12.17
N HIS A 141 -7.44 -3.44 13.07
CA HIS A 141 -6.70 -2.49 13.89
C HIS A 141 -6.79 -2.87 15.37
N SER A 142 -5.66 -2.83 16.08
CA SER A 142 -5.53 -2.97 17.53
C SER A 142 -5.01 -1.67 18.14
N ILE A 143 -5.65 -1.13 19.18
CA ILE A 143 -5.21 0.11 19.84
C ILE A 143 -3.78 0.04 20.41
N ILE A 144 -3.25 -1.17 20.63
CA ILE A 144 -1.93 -1.37 21.25
C ILE A 144 -0.84 -1.50 20.18
N ASP A 145 -1.12 -2.28 19.14
CA ASP A 145 -0.09 -2.80 18.24
C ASP A 145 -0.24 -2.32 16.80
N SER A 146 -1.29 -1.56 16.49
CA SER A 146 -1.52 -1.05 15.15
C SER A 146 -1.18 0.44 15.07
N PHE A 147 -0.51 0.80 13.98
CA PHE A 147 -0.17 2.18 13.64
C PHE A 147 0.16 2.25 12.15
N PRO A 148 0.12 3.43 11.50
CA PRO A 148 0.27 3.53 10.03
C PRO A 148 1.51 2.82 9.48
N GLY A 149 2.63 2.87 10.20
CA GLY A 149 3.87 2.20 9.81
C GLY A 149 3.75 0.69 9.57
N VAL A 150 2.95 -0.06 10.35
CA VAL A 150 2.77 -1.51 10.14
C VAL A 150 1.82 -1.80 8.98
N PHE A 151 0.82 -0.96 8.74
CA PHE A 151 -0.05 -1.06 7.58
C PHE A 151 0.69 -0.77 6.28
N ARG A 152 1.62 0.20 6.28
CA ARG A 152 2.51 0.45 5.15
C ARG A 152 3.34 -0.76 4.78
N ARG A 153 3.91 -1.44 5.79
CA ARG A 153 4.65 -2.69 5.58
C ARG A 153 3.74 -3.81 5.07
N ALA A 154 2.50 -3.87 5.55
CA ALA A 154 1.51 -4.83 5.04
C ALA A 154 1.17 -4.58 3.56
N GLY A 155 1.00 -3.31 3.16
CA GLY A 155 0.83 -2.89 1.77
C GLY A 155 2.01 -3.31 0.87
N HIS A 156 3.24 -3.12 1.36
CA HIS A 156 4.44 -3.60 0.66
C HIS A 156 4.42 -5.10 0.42
N GLN A 157 4.17 -5.88 1.47
CA GLN A 157 4.10 -7.34 1.36
C GLN A 157 2.96 -7.77 0.43
N ALA A 158 1.82 -7.07 0.44
CA ALA A 158 0.69 -7.36 -0.44
C ALA A 158 1.07 -7.16 -1.91
N ALA A 159 1.74 -6.05 -2.25
CA ALA A 159 2.22 -5.79 -3.60
C ALA A 159 3.21 -6.87 -4.08
N ARG A 160 4.20 -7.22 -3.25
CA ARG A 160 5.15 -8.31 -3.57
C ARG A 160 4.45 -9.64 -3.80
N LYS A 161 3.49 -9.99 -2.95
CA LYS A 161 2.72 -11.22 -3.06
C LYS A 161 1.86 -11.25 -4.31
N ALA A 162 1.32 -10.10 -4.73
CA ALA A 162 0.59 -9.96 -5.98
C ALA A 162 1.49 -10.10 -7.22
N ILE A 163 2.69 -9.50 -7.20
CA ILE A 163 3.73 -9.69 -8.23
C ILE A 163 4.08 -11.17 -8.35
N SER A 164 4.44 -11.84 -7.24
CA SER A 164 4.78 -13.26 -7.25
C SER A 164 3.66 -14.13 -7.84
N ARG A 165 2.40 -13.86 -7.49
CA ARG A 165 1.23 -14.56 -8.07
C ARG A 165 1.06 -14.31 -9.58
N THR A 166 1.42 -13.13 -10.05
CA THR A 166 1.32 -12.74 -11.47
C THR A 166 2.41 -13.43 -12.28
N ASP A 167 3.62 -13.48 -11.75
CA ASP A 167 4.80 -14.07 -12.39
C ASP A 167 4.84 -15.61 -12.25
N GLY A 168 3.88 -16.20 -11.51
CA GLY A 168 3.87 -17.64 -11.22
C GLY A 168 4.98 -18.09 -10.28
N LEU A 169 5.57 -17.16 -9.52
CA LEU A 169 6.68 -17.41 -8.61
C LEU A 169 6.20 -17.68 -7.18
N PRO A 170 6.91 -18.54 -6.40
CA PRO A 170 6.64 -18.70 -4.99
C PRO A 170 6.92 -17.39 -4.25
N PHE A 171 5.98 -16.98 -3.40
CA PHE A 171 6.18 -15.80 -2.56
C PHE A 171 7.24 -16.09 -1.50
N THR A 172 8.33 -15.31 -1.53
CA THR A 172 9.38 -15.35 -0.52
C THR A 172 9.48 -13.98 0.14
N LEU A 173 9.36 -13.95 1.47
CA LEU A 173 9.66 -12.76 2.26
C LEU A 173 11.13 -12.41 2.09
N ALA A 174 11.44 -11.15 1.76
CA ALA A 174 12.82 -10.71 1.76
C ALA A 174 13.41 -10.79 3.18
N PRO A 175 14.74 -10.87 3.33
CA PRO A 175 15.38 -10.90 4.65
C PRO A 175 14.96 -9.74 5.57
N GLY A 176 14.61 -8.58 5.01
CA GLY A 176 14.09 -7.42 5.76
C GLY A 176 12.58 -7.41 6.01
N ASP A 177 11.84 -8.34 5.40
CA ASP A 177 10.40 -8.56 5.61
C ASP A 177 10.11 -9.61 6.68
N ARG A 178 11.14 -10.39 7.07
CA ARG A 178 11.08 -11.31 8.21
C ARG A 178 11.25 -10.49 9.48
N ALA A 179 10.23 -10.54 10.32
CA ALA A 179 10.20 -9.85 11.59
C ALA A 179 11.28 -10.32 12.57
#